data_AF-A0A814AXV4-F1
#
_entry.id   AF-A0A814AXV4-F1
#
_cell.length_a   1.000
_cell.length_b   1.000
_cell.length_c   1.000
_cell.angle_alpha   90.00
_cell.angle_beta   90.00
_cell.angle_gamma   90.00
#
_symmetry.space_group_name_H-M   'P 1'
#
loop_
_entity.id
_entity.type
_entity.pdbx_description
1 polymer ?
#
loop_
_entity_poly.entity_id
_entity_poly.type
_entity_poly.pdbx_seq_one_letter_code
_entity_poly.pdbx_strand_id
1 'polypeptide(L)'
;MYARTIYMIDLLILCVSLSKQEPRNIQLKPPNLSGQYRINVAPFEEKANDVQIEARANTGYPCNGTFTKTNGTTCGLKEIMLGRCYEYQYIKRGLYLSNTTDIKNCTELYDLFESEVRYKPYCNMNMSTYSKYFEKALAGVHVINRAIFWSGTYAIAHTYSGHGSNYITLEDTLAAHMLDGLMWCGKENDTEGFDYVSCPNNCKDNRWADLAFWGLASRTFAERVSGEIYVVLNGSRTDGRPTYRNGSYFAEFELPYFKRNGSFRVTKINALVLHTPDLPVAEKCGEKSLVFLEKLIRDAQLEYNCVDDPDELIMLMCADSWGARECQVARNTLRKLWDIKLYGTSNAIVHSLSFVVLFCIGVFRQIVQ
;
A
#
# COMPACT_ATOMS: atom_id res chain seq x y z
N MET A 1 -35.45 3.06 12.35
CA MET A 1 -36.02 2.63 11.05
C MET A 1 -35.65 3.56 9.87
N TYR A 2 -35.16 4.79 10.08
CA TYR A 2 -34.81 5.72 8.98
C TYR A 2 -33.34 5.66 8.48
N ALA A 3 -32.41 5.09 9.25
CA ALA A 3 -30.99 5.04 8.86
C ALA A 3 -30.65 3.92 7.83
N ARG A 4 -31.52 2.90 7.68
CA ARG A 4 -31.28 1.76 6.78
C ARG A 4 -31.72 2.01 5.33
N THR A 5 -32.51 3.05 5.08
CA THR A 5 -32.98 3.41 3.73
C THR A 5 -31.92 4.21 2.97
N ILE A 6 -31.04 4.93 3.67
CA ILE A 6 -29.99 5.78 3.08
C ILE A 6 -28.89 4.92 2.43
N TYR A 7 -28.41 3.87 3.13
CA TYR A 7 -27.40 2.95 2.59
C TYR A 7 -27.82 2.19 1.33
N MET A 8 -29.11 1.89 1.16
CA MET A 8 -29.61 1.25 -0.06
C MET A 8 -29.74 2.22 -1.23
N ILE A 9 -30.01 3.50 -0.96
CA ILE A 9 -30.02 4.55 -1.98
C ILE A 9 -28.59 4.80 -2.48
N ASP A 10 -27.58 4.77 -1.61
CA ASP A 10 -26.17 4.96 -2.00
C ASP A 10 -25.62 3.80 -2.86
N LEU A 11 -26.02 2.55 -2.58
CA LEU A 11 -25.69 1.39 -3.42
C LEU A 11 -26.43 1.40 -4.76
N LEU A 12 -27.67 1.91 -4.80
CA LEU A 12 -28.42 2.14 -6.04
C LEU A 12 -27.79 3.27 -6.87
N ILE A 13 -27.28 4.33 -6.22
CA ILE A 13 -26.56 5.43 -6.88
C ILE A 13 -25.23 4.92 -7.46
N LEU A 14 -24.49 4.05 -6.76
CA LEU A 14 -23.28 3.41 -7.28
C LEU A 14 -23.56 2.50 -8.50
N CYS A 15 -24.61 1.68 -8.46
CA CYS A 15 -25.01 0.86 -9.62
C CYS A 15 -25.49 1.70 -10.82
N VAL A 16 -26.29 2.75 -10.58
CA VAL A 16 -26.74 3.65 -11.65
C VAL A 16 -25.57 4.46 -12.23
N SER A 17 -24.59 4.85 -11.39
CA SER A 17 -23.39 5.59 -11.83
C SER A 17 -22.45 4.73 -12.68
N LEU A 18 -22.35 3.42 -12.39
CA LEU A 18 -21.61 2.47 -13.22
C LEU A 18 -22.35 2.13 -14.53
N SER A 19 -23.68 2.15 -14.54
CA SER A 19 -24.49 1.92 -15.77
C SER A 19 -24.61 3.15 -16.70
N LYS A 20 -24.31 4.35 -16.22
CA LYS A 20 -24.44 5.62 -16.97
C LYS A 20 -23.15 6.11 -17.63
N GLN A 21 -22.10 5.30 -17.68
CA GLN A 21 -20.96 5.52 -18.57
C GLN A 21 -21.25 4.97 -19.98
N GLU A 22 -22.33 5.44 -20.59
CA GLU A 22 -22.27 5.71 -22.03
C GLU A 22 -21.50 7.02 -22.21
N PRO A 23 -20.63 7.13 -23.23
CA PRO A 23 -19.91 8.36 -23.50
C PRO A 23 -20.90 9.45 -23.93
N ARG A 24 -21.36 10.25 -22.96
CA ARG A 24 -22.03 11.50 -23.26
C ARG A 24 -20.98 12.47 -23.82
N ASN A 25 -21.08 12.74 -25.12
CA ASN A 25 -20.46 13.88 -25.76
C ASN A 25 -20.95 15.17 -25.08
N ILE A 26 -20.24 15.61 -24.04
CA ILE A 26 -20.41 16.93 -23.47
C ILE A 26 -19.59 17.87 -24.36
N GLN A 27 -20.25 18.56 -25.28
CA GLN A 27 -19.65 19.73 -25.91
C GLN A 27 -19.53 20.84 -24.86
N LEU A 28 -18.36 20.94 -24.25
CA LEU A 28 -17.96 22.13 -23.51
C LEU A 28 -17.65 23.23 -24.52
N LYS A 29 -18.45 24.29 -24.50
CA LYS A 29 -18.23 25.51 -25.29
C LYS A 29 -17.00 26.23 -24.71
N PRO A 30 -15.88 26.37 -25.45
CA PRO A 30 -14.71 27.05 -24.91
C PRO A 30 -14.99 28.55 -24.75
N PRO A 31 -14.49 29.20 -23.69
CA PRO A 31 -14.53 30.65 -23.57
C PRO A 31 -13.69 31.31 -24.67
N ASN A 32 -14.20 32.43 -25.19
CA ASN A 32 -13.58 33.28 -26.21
C ASN A 32 -12.10 33.56 -25.92
N LEU A 33 -11.21 32.91 -26.67
CA LEU A 33 -9.83 33.33 -26.83
C LEU A 33 -9.63 33.60 -28.32
N SER A 34 -9.62 34.88 -28.67
CA SER A 34 -9.27 35.37 -30.00
C SER A 34 -7.80 35.08 -30.28
N GLY A 35 -7.53 34.00 -31.01
CA GLY A 35 -6.21 33.65 -31.53
C GLY A 35 -6.40 32.72 -32.72
N GLN A 36 -6.20 33.24 -33.92
CA GLN A 36 -6.57 32.62 -35.18
C GLN A 36 -5.55 31.53 -35.57
N TYR A 37 -5.86 30.26 -35.31
CA TYR A 37 -5.14 29.12 -35.91
C TYR A 37 -6.14 28.28 -36.71
N ARG A 38 -5.99 28.27 -38.04
CA ARG A 38 -6.79 27.45 -38.96
C ARG A 38 -6.38 25.99 -38.81
N ILE A 39 -7.30 25.14 -38.39
CA ILE A 39 -7.19 23.68 -38.51
C ILE A 39 -8.11 23.27 -39.66
N ASN A 40 -7.52 22.84 -40.78
CA ASN A 40 -8.26 22.17 -41.84
C ASN A 40 -8.51 20.73 -41.41
N VAL A 41 -9.77 20.36 -41.18
CA VAL A 41 -10.18 18.98 -40.89
C VAL A 41 -10.66 18.36 -42.20
N ALA A 42 -9.90 17.41 -42.75
CA ALA A 42 -10.37 16.53 -43.82
C ALA A 42 -11.10 15.31 -43.22
N PRO A 43 -12.04 14.67 -43.95
CA PRO A 43 -12.86 13.58 -43.41
C PRO A 43 -12.03 12.32 -43.19
N PHE A 44 -12.27 11.66 -42.06
CA PHE A 44 -11.60 10.42 -41.65
C PHE A 44 -12.21 9.23 -42.39
N GLU A 45 -11.53 8.74 -43.44
CA GLU A 45 -11.73 7.39 -43.98
C GLU A 45 -10.84 6.41 -43.23
N GLU A 46 -11.48 5.39 -42.67
CA GLU A 46 -10.87 4.29 -41.94
C GLU A 46 -10.07 3.40 -42.89
N LYS A 47 -8.74 3.47 -42.83
CA LYS A 47 -7.85 2.43 -43.30
C LYS A 47 -6.86 2.09 -42.20
N ALA A 48 -7.08 0.91 -41.61
CA ALA A 48 -6.09 0.21 -40.81
C ALA A 48 -4.83 -0.02 -41.65
N ASN A 49 -3.81 0.80 -41.40
CA ASN A 49 -2.44 0.52 -41.76
C ASN A 49 -1.61 0.74 -40.51
N ASP A 50 -0.76 -0.23 -40.22
CA ASP A 50 0.19 -0.26 -39.10
C ASP A 50 0.88 1.09 -38.91
N VAL A 51 0.39 1.88 -37.96
CA VAL A 51 1.19 2.93 -37.35
C VAL A 51 2.08 2.22 -36.33
N GLN A 52 3.22 1.73 -36.81
CA GLN A 52 4.38 1.55 -35.95
C GLN A 52 4.66 2.93 -35.34
N ILE A 53 4.20 3.16 -34.12
CA ILE A 53 4.69 4.26 -33.30
C ILE A 53 6.14 3.89 -33.00
N GLU A 54 7.05 4.30 -33.88
CA GLU A 54 8.44 4.50 -33.50
C GLU A 54 8.43 5.62 -32.45
N ALA A 55 8.23 5.21 -31.20
CA ALA A 55 8.66 5.99 -30.06
C ALA A 55 10.13 6.27 -30.32
N ARG A 56 10.47 7.51 -30.67
CA ARG A 56 11.84 7.98 -30.75
C ARG A 56 12.49 7.74 -29.39
N ALA A 57 13.12 6.58 -29.24
CA ALA A 57 14.05 6.23 -28.19
C ALA A 57 15.32 7.05 -28.42
N ASN A 58 15.23 8.34 -28.09
CA ASN A 58 16.38 9.23 -27.96
C ASN A 58 16.04 10.37 -26.99
N THR A 59 15.29 10.04 -25.95
CA THR A 59 15.43 10.75 -24.69
C THR A 59 16.62 10.07 -24.02
N GLY A 60 17.60 10.81 -23.51
CA GLY A 60 18.80 10.24 -22.85
C GLY A 60 18.49 9.53 -21.53
N TYR A 61 17.36 8.82 -21.44
CA TYR A 61 17.00 8.04 -20.27
C TYR A 61 17.61 6.64 -20.37
N PRO A 62 18.28 6.17 -19.32
CA PRO A 62 19.01 4.89 -19.30
C PRO A 62 18.12 3.63 -19.41
N CYS A 63 16.80 3.81 -19.52
CA CYS A 63 15.84 2.74 -19.70
C CYS A 63 15.17 2.85 -21.07
N ASN A 64 15.54 1.98 -22.00
CA ASN A 64 14.99 1.90 -23.35
C ASN A 64 13.53 1.40 -23.35
N GLY A 65 12.58 2.22 -22.89
CA GLY A 65 11.14 2.08 -23.14
C GLY A 65 10.44 0.79 -22.69
N THR A 66 11.17 -0.21 -22.17
CA THR A 66 10.63 -1.47 -21.68
C THR A 66 10.32 -1.33 -20.21
N PHE A 67 9.02 -1.31 -19.86
CA PHE A 67 8.49 -1.36 -18.49
C PHE A 67 8.71 -2.72 -17.82
N THR A 68 9.79 -3.44 -18.15
CA THR A 68 10.18 -4.67 -17.47
C THR A 68 10.82 -4.31 -16.15
N LYS A 69 10.42 -4.98 -15.07
CA LYS A 69 11.07 -4.89 -13.75
C LYS A 69 12.56 -5.18 -13.93
N THR A 70 13.40 -4.14 -13.90
CA THR A 70 14.84 -4.29 -13.96
C THR A 70 15.33 -4.82 -12.62
N ASN A 71 16.44 -5.55 -12.62
CA ASN A 71 17.13 -5.90 -11.36
C ASN A 71 17.95 -4.71 -10.82
N GLY A 72 18.00 -3.60 -11.57
CA GLY A 72 18.71 -2.37 -11.24
C GLY A 72 17.80 -1.29 -10.67
N THR A 73 18.32 -0.07 -10.70
CA THR A 73 17.61 1.15 -10.31
C THR A 73 16.33 1.30 -11.12
N THR A 74 15.26 1.71 -10.44
CA THR A 74 13.97 1.92 -11.06
C THR A 74 14.03 3.07 -12.06
N CYS A 75 13.55 2.82 -13.27
CA CYS A 75 13.48 3.82 -14.32
C CYS A 75 12.58 4.99 -13.92
N GLY A 76 13.02 6.22 -14.17
CA GLY A 76 12.28 7.42 -13.77
C GLY A 76 12.22 7.62 -12.25
N LEU A 77 13.23 7.14 -11.50
CA LEU A 77 13.28 7.22 -10.04
C LEU A 77 12.96 8.62 -9.52
N LYS A 78 13.56 9.65 -10.11
CA LYS A 78 13.33 11.05 -9.75
C LYS A 78 11.88 11.47 -9.96
N GLU A 79 11.35 11.22 -11.15
CA GLU A 79 9.99 11.57 -11.52
C GLU A 79 8.96 10.86 -10.62
N ILE A 80 9.17 9.58 -10.33
CA ILE A 80 8.31 8.80 -9.42
C ILE A 80 8.37 9.37 -8.00
N MET A 81 9.57 9.61 -7.45
CA MET A 81 9.72 10.14 -6.10
C MET A 81 9.08 11.52 -5.95
N LEU A 82 9.29 12.41 -6.93
CA LEU A 82 8.68 13.74 -6.93
C LEU A 82 7.15 13.64 -7.05
N GLY A 83 6.65 12.82 -7.97
CA GLY A 83 5.21 12.59 -8.16
C GLY A 83 4.53 12.09 -6.89
N ARG A 84 5.11 11.06 -6.26
CA ARG A 84 4.62 10.50 -4.99
C ARG A 84 4.70 11.49 -3.84
N CYS A 85 5.74 12.32 -3.77
CA CYS A 85 5.82 13.37 -2.77
C CYS A 85 4.68 14.38 -2.91
N TYR A 86 4.37 14.84 -4.12
CA TYR A 86 3.26 15.77 -4.34
C TYR A 86 1.89 15.12 -4.11
N GLU A 87 1.68 13.90 -4.59
CA GLU A 87 0.50 13.09 -4.29
C GLU A 87 0.29 12.97 -2.77
N TYR A 88 1.35 12.61 -2.04
CA TYR A 88 1.31 12.51 -0.59
C TYR A 88 0.81 13.81 0.04
N GLN A 89 1.44 14.94 -0.31
CA GLN A 89 1.20 16.20 0.37
C GLN A 89 -0.18 16.82 0.08
N TYR A 90 -0.68 16.65 -1.15
CA TYR A 90 -1.91 17.32 -1.60
C TYR A 90 -3.15 16.43 -1.58
N ILE A 91 -3.01 15.11 -1.68
CA ILE A 91 -4.13 14.18 -1.75
C ILE A 91 -4.26 13.38 -0.45
N LYS A 92 -3.13 12.92 0.07
CA LYS A 92 -3.06 11.90 1.13
C LYS A 92 -2.88 12.48 2.54
N ARG A 93 -2.08 13.54 2.71
CA ARG A 93 -1.68 14.13 4.00
C ARG A 93 -2.85 14.45 4.93
N GLY A 94 -3.92 15.03 4.40
CA GLY A 94 -5.11 15.42 5.17
C GLY A 94 -5.91 14.25 5.74
N LEU A 95 -5.70 13.04 5.23
CA LEU A 95 -6.38 11.82 5.66
C LEU A 95 -5.64 11.09 6.80
N TYR A 96 -4.35 11.37 6.99
CA TYR A 96 -3.44 10.48 7.75
C TYR A 96 -2.79 11.13 8.98
N LEU A 97 -2.43 12.42 8.90
CA LEU A 97 -1.68 13.12 9.94
C LEU A 97 -2.22 14.56 10.11
N SER A 98 -3.41 14.68 10.69
CA SER A 98 -4.18 15.94 10.80
C SER A 98 -3.43 17.12 11.41
N ASN A 99 -2.32 16.87 12.12
CA ASN A 99 -1.53 17.89 12.82
C ASN A 99 -0.25 18.34 12.08
N THR A 100 0.08 17.76 10.92
CA THR A 100 1.24 18.21 10.14
C THR A 100 0.82 19.19 9.05
N THR A 101 0.90 20.50 9.33
CA THR A 101 0.65 21.56 8.34
C THR A 101 1.85 21.84 7.44
N ASP A 102 3.04 21.37 7.85
CA ASP A 102 4.30 21.64 7.16
C ASP A 102 4.34 20.98 5.79
N ILE A 103 4.48 21.79 4.74
CA ILE A 103 4.67 21.34 3.36
C ILE A 103 6.18 21.17 3.15
N LYS A 104 6.60 19.96 2.81
CA LYS A 104 7.98 19.61 2.53
C LYS A 104 8.35 19.98 1.10
N ASN A 105 9.58 20.45 0.92
CA ASN A 105 10.16 20.65 -0.41
C ASN A 105 10.52 19.29 -1.04
N CYS A 106 9.71 18.82 -2.00
CA CYS A 106 9.90 17.53 -2.66
C CYS A 106 11.24 17.42 -3.40
N THR A 107 11.68 18.50 -4.04
CA THR A 107 12.98 18.53 -4.73
C THR A 107 14.11 18.33 -3.75
N GLU A 108 14.07 19.04 -2.62
CA GLU A 108 15.12 18.89 -1.61
C GLU A 108 15.12 17.52 -0.92
N LEU A 109 13.94 16.91 -0.72
CA LEU A 109 13.86 15.53 -0.24
C LEU A 109 14.50 14.55 -1.23
N TYR A 110 14.23 14.73 -2.54
CA TYR A 110 14.89 13.94 -3.57
C TYR A 110 16.40 14.18 -3.57
N ASP A 111 16.87 15.43 -3.50
CA ASP A 111 18.31 15.76 -3.53
C ASP A 111 19.05 15.17 -2.32
N LEU A 112 18.43 15.21 -1.13
CA LEU A 112 18.97 14.56 0.07
C LEU A 112 19.13 13.05 -0.13
N PHE A 113 18.13 12.39 -0.72
CA PHE A 113 18.22 10.96 -1.03
C PHE A 113 19.27 10.69 -2.12
N GLU A 114 19.21 11.41 -3.25
CA GLU A 114 20.08 11.22 -4.41
C GLU A 114 21.54 11.37 -4.02
N SER A 115 21.88 12.38 -3.22
CA SER A 115 23.25 12.64 -2.77
C SER A 115 23.88 11.47 -2.00
N GLU A 116 23.06 10.59 -1.43
CA GLU A 116 23.52 9.43 -0.66
C GLU A 116 23.67 8.16 -1.49
N VAL A 117 23.14 8.15 -2.71
CA VAL A 117 23.14 6.98 -3.58
C VAL A 117 23.94 7.23 -4.86
N ARG A 118 23.78 8.38 -5.50
CA ARG A 118 24.33 8.65 -6.82
C ARG A 118 25.86 8.70 -6.80
N TYR A 119 26.48 8.06 -7.78
CA TYR A 119 27.94 7.91 -7.92
C TYR A 119 28.63 7.25 -6.72
N LYS A 120 27.88 6.53 -5.87
CA LYS A 120 28.40 5.82 -4.69
C LYS A 120 28.26 4.31 -4.85
N PRO A 121 29.09 3.50 -4.18
CA PRO A 121 28.92 2.05 -4.17
C PRO A 121 27.62 1.66 -3.47
N TYR A 122 26.92 0.66 -4.00
CA TYR A 122 25.69 0.13 -3.39
C TYR A 122 25.93 -0.58 -2.04
N CYS A 123 27.11 -1.18 -1.87
CA CYS A 123 27.52 -1.85 -0.64
C CYS A 123 28.28 -0.90 0.31
N ASN A 124 28.43 -1.31 1.57
CA ASN A 124 29.06 -0.58 2.67
C ASN A 124 28.27 0.65 3.16
N MET A 125 26.95 0.65 2.97
CA MET A 125 26.06 1.70 3.47
C MET A 125 25.84 1.58 4.99
N ASN A 126 25.72 2.71 5.70
CA ASN A 126 25.37 2.76 7.12
C ASN A 126 23.89 3.16 7.26
N MET A 127 23.20 2.71 8.31
CA MET A 127 21.85 3.19 8.62
C MET A 127 21.80 4.72 8.75
N SER A 128 22.85 5.37 9.27
CA SER A 128 22.89 6.84 9.39
C SER A 128 23.06 7.57 8.06
N THR A 129 23.29 6.86 6.95
CA THR A 129 23.50 7.48 5.63
C THR A 129 22.29 8.35 5.23
N TYR A 130 21.07 7.91 5.53
CA TYR A 130 19.85 8.64 5.15
C TYR A 130 19.29 9.57 6.25
N SER A 131 20.03 9.85 7.32
CA SER A 131 19.49 10.58 8.49
C SER A 131 18.86 11.92 8.12
N LYS A 132 19.53 12.74 7.29
CA LYS A 132 18.99 14.06 6.90
C LYS A 132 17.68 13.95 6.12
N TYR A 133 17.56 12.94 5.26
CA TYR A 133 16.33 12.65 4.52
C TYR A 133 15.18 12.35 5.49
N PHE A 134 15.37 11.43 6.45
CA PHE A 134 14.34 11.04 7.40
C PHE A 134 14.01 12.14 8.42
N GLU A 135 15.02 12.86 8.93
CA GLU A 135 14.82 14.02 9.80
C GLU A 135 13.87 15.02 9.15
N LYS A 136 14.05 15.27 7.85
CA LYS A 136 13.25 16.25 7.13
C LYS A 136 11.89 15.72 6.70
N ALA A 137 11.84 14.52 6.13
CA ALA A 137 10.60 13.91 5.64
C ALA A 137 9.63 13.55 6.77
N LEU A 138 10.15 13.14 7.94
CA LEU A 138 9.34 12.75 9.11
C LEU A 138 9.27 13.83 10.20
N ALA A 139 9.79 15.03 9.95
CA ALA A 139 9.64 16.15 10.88
C ALA A 139 8.16 16.46 11.14
N GLY A 140 7.76 16.39 12.41
CA GLY A 140 6.39 16.59 12.88
C GLY A 140 5.50 15.34 12.85
N VAL A 141 5.99 14.20 12.35
CA VAL A 141 5.24 12.95 12.31
C VAL A 141 5.24 12.31 13.71
N HIS A 142 4.03 12.00 14.21
CA HIS A 142 3.80 11.19 15.40
C HIS A 142 2.45 10.47 15.27
N VAL A 143 2.43 9.16 15.48
CA VAL A 143 1.24 8.31 15.29
C VAL A 143 0.77 7.77 16.63
N ILE A 144 -0.52 7.93 16.95
CA ILE A 144 -1.11 7.52 18.22
C ILE A 144 -2.21 6.48 17.97
N ASN A 145 -2.14 5.32 18.63
CA ASN A 145 -3.14 4.24 18.60
C ASN A 145 -3.46 3.63 17.23
N ARG A 146 -2.73 4.02 16.18
CA ARG A 146 -3.05 3.69 14.78
C ARG A 146 -1.89 3.06 14.02
N ALA A 147 -0.76 2.80 14.67
CA ALA A 147 0.40 2.25 13.98
C ALA A 147 0.24 0.75 13.72
N ILE A 148 0.46 0.33 12.48
CA ILE A 148 0.51 -1.07 12.06
C ILE A 148 1.93 -1.37 11.56
N PHE A 149 2.52 -2.42 12.14
CA PHE A 149 3.71 -3.09 11.65
C PHE A 149 3.29 -4.41 11.00
N TRP A 150 4.16 -5.00 10.18
CA TRP A 150 3.83 -6.22 9.47
C TRP A 150 5.07 -7.06 9.16
N SER A 151 4.91 -8.38 9.07
CA SER A 151 6.00 -9.30 8.73
C SER A 151 5.50 -10.44 7.86
N GLY A 152 5.87 -10.42 6.58
CA GLY A 152 5.41 -11.40 5.59
C GLY A 152 3.94 -11.26 5.19
N THR A 153 3.36 -10.08 5.41
CA THR A 153 1.93 -9.77 5.26
C THR A 153 1.71 -8.40 4.58
N TYR A 154 2.64 -7.94 3.74
CA TYR A 154 2.62 -6.61 3.09
C TYR A 154 1.22 -6.28 2.52
N ALA A 155 0.70 -7.08 1.59
CA ALA A 155 -0.54 -6.75 0.88
C ALA A 155 -1.73 -6.59 1.84
N ILE A 156 -1.96 -7.56 2.73
CA ILE A 156 -3.09 -7.51 3.65
C ILE A 156 -2.96 -6.41 4.70
N ALA A 157 -1.74 -6.12 5.18
CA ALA A 157 -1.50 -5.03 6.12
C ALA A 157 -1.83 -3.66 5.50
N HIS A 158 -1.47 -3.43 4.24
CA HIS A 158 -1.77 -2.19 3.51
C HIS A 158 -3.25 -2.06 3.15
N THR A 159 -3.90 -3.16 2.74
CA THR A 159 -5.35 -3.18 2.52
C THR A 159 -6.09 -2.85 3.82
N TYR A 160 -5.69 -3.45 4.93
CA TYR A 160 -6.30 -3.23 6.23
C TYR A 160 -6.05 -1.81 6.78
N SER A 161 -4.85 -1.26 6.53
CA SER A 161 -4.56 0.13 6.87
C SER A 161 -5.46 1.12 6.11
N GLY A 162 -6.04 0.69 4.99
CA GLY A 162 -6.78 1.56 4.08
C GLY A 162 -5.85 2.58 3.44
N HIS A 163 -4.58 2.19 3.21
CA HIS A 163 -3.51 3.08 2.76
C HIS A 163 -3.45 4.35 3.61
N GLY A 164 -3.41 4.21 4.94
CA GLY A 164 -3.33 5.32 5.90
C GLY A 164 -4.68 5.73 6.52
N SER A 165 -5.81 5.40 5.89
CA SER A 165 -7.11 5.97 6.29
C SER A 165 -7.58 5.46 7.65
N ASN A 166 -7.32 4.18 7.95
CA ASN A 166 -7.75 3.52 9.19
C ASN A 166 -6.57 3.42 10.15
N TYR A 167 -5.45 2.91 9.64
CA TYR A 167 -4.19 2.75 10.35
C TYR A 167 -3.04 3.28 9.51
N ILE A 168 -1.88 3.49 10.12
CA ILE A 168 -0.68 4.02 9.48
C ILE A 168 0.39 2.92 9.52
N THR A 169 0.79 2.45 8.34
CA THR A 169 2.02 1.65 8.16
C THR A 169 3.23 2.56 7.98
N LEU A 170 4.44 1.99 7.94
CA LEU A 170 5.63 2.76 7.59
C LEU A 170 5.46 3.41 6.21
N GLU A 171 4.96 2.65 5.25
CA GLU A 171 4.74 3.02 3.85
C GLU A 171 3.72 4.15 3.68
N ASP A 172 2.81 4.30 4.64
CA ASP A 172 1.85 5.41 4.70
C ASP A 172 2.47 6.73 5.21
N THR A 173 3.78 6.77 5.51
CA THR A 173 4.51 8.00 5.84
C THR A 173 5.17 8.60 4.60
N LEU A 174 5.34 9.93 4.54
CA LEU A 174 5.94 10.60 3.37
C LEU A 174 7.30 9.99 2.96
N ALA A 175 8.16 9.71 3.95
CA ALA A 175 9.51 9.21 3.72
C ALA A 175 9.51 7.84 3.01
N ALA A 176 8.64 6.93 3.45
CA ALA A 176 8.56 5.60 2.86
C ALA A 176 7.71 5.59 1.59
N HIS A 177 6.58 6.33 1.55
CA HIS A 177 5.69 6.41 0.38
C HIS A 177 6.46 6.79 -0.88
N MET A 178 7.40 7.73 -0.78
CA MET A 178 8.24 8.14 -1.91
C MET A 178 9.06 7.00 -2.53
N LEU A 179 9.45 5.99 -1.75
CA LEU A 179 10.34 4.89 -2.18
C LEU A 179 9.72 3.49 -2.15
N ASP A 180 8.47 3.36 -1.69
CA ASP A 180 7.81 2.06 -1.54
C ASP A 180 7.75 1.27 -2.88
N GLY A 181 8.26 0.04 -2.86
CA GLY A 181 8.38 -0.82 -4.04
C GLY A 181 9.40 -0.38 -5.09
N LEU A 182 10.20 0.66 -4.85
CA LEU A 182 11.27 1.08 -5.76
C LEU A 182 12.57 0.33 -5.45
N MET A 183 13.45 0.25 -6.44
CA MET A 183 14.84 -0.22 -6.28
C MET A 183 15.81 0.87 -6.72
N TRP A 184 16.96 0.96 -6.06
CA TRP A 184 18.00 1.94 -6.37
C TRP A 184 19.38 1.44 -5.98
N CYS A 185 20.36 1.79 -6.81
CA CYS A 185 21.76 1.54 -6.53
C CYS A 185 22.63 2.52 -7.30
N GLY A 186 23.59 3.11 -6.59
CA GLY A 186 24.61 3.94 -7.21
C GLY A 186 25.61 3.12 -8.00
N LYS A 187 26.23 3.77 -8.98
CA LYS A 187 27.35 3.20 -9.73
C LYS A 187 28.47 4.22 -9.86
N GLU A 188 29.62 3.86 -9.33
CA GLU A 188 30.84 4.67 -9.47
C GLU A 188 31.24 4.70 -10.95
N ASN A 189 31.72 5.87 -11.41
CA ASN A 189 32.25 6.08 -12.77
C ASN A 189 31.24 5.80 -13.91
N ASP A 190 29.94 5.77 -13.61
CA ASP A 190 28.88 5.75 -14.61
C ASP A 190 28.47 7.18 -14.98
N THR A 191 28.00 7.43 -16.21
CA THR A 191 27.60 8.77 -16.66
C THR A 191 26.33 9.27 -15.96
N GLU A 192 25.42 8.36 -15.59
CA GLU A 192 24.17 8.70 -14.90
C GLU A 192 24.31 8.61 -13.38
N GLY A 193 25.33 7.90 -12.89
CA GLY A 193 25.63 7.71 -11.48
C GLY A 193 24.75 6.68 -10.75
N PHE A 194 23.86 6.01 -11.47
CA PHE A 194 23.02 4.91 -10.99
C PHE A 194 23.24 3.67 -11.86
N ASP A 195 23.13 2.48 -11.27
CA ASP A 195 23.10 1.24 -12.02
C ASP A 195 21.66 0.88 -12.38
N TYR A 196 21.25 1.10 -13.63
CA TYR A 196 19.92 0.73 -14.12
C TYR A 196 19.84 -0.72 -14.63
N VAL A 197 20.97 -1.41 -14.75
CA VAL A 197 21.05 -2.78 -15.27
C VAL A 197 20.83 -3.77 -14.14
N SER A 198 21.60 -3.66 -13.06
CA SER A 198 21.50 -4.57 -11.92
C SER A 198 22.06 -3.96 -10.64
N CYS A 199 21.28 -3.99 -9.56
CA CYS A 199 21.79 -3.69 -8.23
C CYS A 199 22.55 -4.91 -7.69
N PRO A 200 23.71 -4.71 -7.03
CA PRO A 200 24.46 -5.82 -6.44
C PRO A 200 23.63 -6.59 -5.42
N ASN A 201 23.74 -7.93 -5.41
CA ASN A 201 23.03 -8.81 -4.48
C ASN A 201 23.97 -9.54 -3.50
N ASN A 202 25.26 -9.22 -3.51
CA ASN A 202 26.33 -9.93 -2.81
C ASN A 202 27.12 -9.06 -1.82
N CYS A 203 26.48 -8.03 -1.25
CA CYS A 203 27.12 -7.16 -0.27
C CYS A 203 27.48 -7.94 1.01
N LYS A 204 28.72 -7.77 1.48
CA LYS A 204 29.19 -8.36 2.75
C LYS A 204 28.53 -7.65 3.95
N ASP A 205 28.40 -8.39 5.06
CA ASP A 205 27.95 -7.89 6.36
C ASP A 205 26.56 -7.22 6.39
N ASN A 206 25.69 -7.56 5.43
CA ASN A 206 24.38 -6.95 5.27
C ASN A 206 24.38 -5.42 5.04
N ARG A 207 25.50 -4.83 4.59
CA ARG A 207 25.58 -3.37 4.41
C ARG A 207 25.23 -2.97 2.97
N TRP A 208 23.96 -3.02 2.60
CA TRP A 208 23.49 -2.53 1.30
C TRP A 208 22.47 -1.40 1.43
N ALA A 209 22.31 -0.61 0.36
CA ALA A 209 21.54 0.64 0.39
C ALA A 209 20.09 0.47 0.85
N ASP A 210 19.42 -0.60 0.39
CA ASP A 210 18.03 -0.92 0.75
C ASP A 210 17.87 -1.27 2.24
N LEU A 211 18.75 -2.11 2.81
CA LEU A 211 18.72 -2.40 4.25
C LEU A 211 19.00 -1.16 5.09
N ALA A 212 19.98 -0.35 4.68
CA ALA A 212 20.30 0.89 5.39
C ALA A 212 19.12 1.86 5.38
N PHE A 213 18.43 2.01 4.25
CA PHE A 213 17.26 2.87 4.12
C PHE A 213 16.09 2.36 4.96
N TRP A 214 15.63 1.12 4.71
CA TRP A 214 14.46 0.57 5.41
C TRP A 214 14.74 0.33 6.89
N GLY A 215 15.97 0.02 7.28
CA GLY A 215 16.35 -0.14 8.69
C GLY A 215 16.25 1.17 9.45
N LEU A 216 16.71 2.28 8.85
CA LEU A 216 16.52 3.60 9.43
C LEU A 216 15.04 4.02 9.38
N ALA A 217 14.33 3.74 8.30
CA ALA A 217 12.90 4.03 8.15
C ALA A 217 12.07 3.37 9.26
N SER A 218 12.21 2.06 9.42
CA SER A 218 11.60 1.24 10.47
C SER A 218 11.90 1.78 11.86
N ARG A 219 13.19 2.07 12.15
CA ARG A 219 13.60 2.66 13.43
C ARG A 219 12.93 4.00 13.69
N THR A 220 13.07 4.94 12.76
CA THR A 220 12.54 6.30 12.94
C THR A 220 11.02 6.29 13.04
N PHE A 221 10.33 5.38 12.36
CA PHE A 221 8.89 5.20 12.52
C PHE A 221 8.55 4.66 13.91
N ALA A 222 9.23 3.61 14.39
CA ALA A 222 9.00 3.04 15.73
C ALA A 222 9.26 4.05 16.88
N GLU A 223 10.20 4.98 16.72
CA GLU A 223 10.43 6.06 17.70
C GLU A 223 9.31 7.12 17.74
N ARG A 224 8.43 7.12 16.74
CA ARG A 224 7.36 8.11 16.50
C ARG A 224 5.96 7.55 16.71
N VAL A 225 5.83 6.35 17.26
CA VAL A 225 4.53 5.76 17.62
C VAL A 225 4.31 5.79 19.14
N SER A 226 3.06 5.88 19.56
CA SER A 226 2.67 5.77 20.97
C SER A 226 1.26 5.21 21.15
N GLY A 227 0.96 4.78 22.36
CA GLY A 227 -0.31 4.14 22.70
C GLY A 227 -0.35 2.70 22.21
N GLU A 228 -1.49 2.27 21.68
CA GLU A 228 -1.66 0.91 21.16
C GLU A 228 -1.12 0.80 19.73
N ILE A 229 -0.35 -0.26 19.47
CA ILE A 229 0.15 -0.59 18.14
C ILE A 229 -0.26 -2.01 17.78
N TYR A 230 -0.22 -2.32 16.49
CA TYR A 230 -0.56 -3.64 15.98
C TYR A 230 0.59 -4.18 15.13
N VAL A 231 0.76 -5.49 15.12
CA VAL A 231 1.68 -6.18 14.21
C VAL A 231 0.93 -7.31 13.51
N VAL A 232 0.87 -7.26 12.18
CA VAL A 232 0.21 -8.29 11.37
C VAL A 232 1.24 -9.34 10.96
N LEU A 233 1.03 -10.59 11.38
CA LEU A 233 2.00 -11.67 11.21
C LEU A 233 1.42 -12.79 10.35
N ASN A 234 2.28 -13.47 9.57
CA ASN A 234 1.88 -14.59 8.72
C ASN A 234 2.00 -15.91 9.50
N GLY A 235 0.87 -16.50 9.90
CA GLY A 235 0.77 -17.81 10.56
C GLY A 235 0.76 -19.01 9.62
N SER A 236 0.82 -18.79 8.29
CA SER A 236 0.74 -19.81 7.24
C SER A 236 2.01 -19.85 6.36
N ARG A 237 3.17 -19.51 6.92
CA ARG A 237 4.44 -19.55 6.17
C ARG A 237 4.79 -20.98 5.75
N THR A 238 4.84 -21.22 4.44
CA THR A 238 5.19 -22.53 3.86
C THR A 238 6.69 -22.69 3.57
N ASP A 239 7.45 -21.61 3.70
CA ASP A 239 8.90 -21.57 3.41
C ASP A 239 9.80 -22.03 4.57
N GLY A 240 9.19 -22.62 5.62
CA GLY A 240 9.88 -23.11 6.81
C GLY A 240 10.37 -22.01 7.77
N ARG A 241 10.16 -20.73 7.46
CA ARG A 241 10.52 -19.63 8.36
C ARG A 241 9.41 -19.45 9.43
N PRO A 242 9.76 -19.12 10.69
CA PRO A 242 8.77 -18.93 11.75
C PRO A 242 7.92 -17.68 11.54
N THR A 243 6.76 -17.61 12.20
CA THR A 243 5.85 -16.46 12.15
C THR A 243 6.52 -15.20 12.68
N TYR A 244 7.20 -15.28 13.83
CA TYR A 244 8.10 -14.26 14.34
C TYR A 244 9.56 -14.62 14.06
N ARG A 245 10.30 -13.71 13.42
CA ARG A 245 11.70 -13.91 13.03
C ARG A 245 12.59 -12.91 13.75
N ASN A 246 13.57 -13.41 14.49
CA ASN A 246 14.52 -12.56 15.21
C ASN A 246 15.38 -11.65 14.30
N GLY A 247 15.57 -12.05 13.03
CA GLY A 247 16.26 -11.24 12.01
C GLY A 247 15.31 -10.57 11.01
N SER A 248 14.13 -10.13 11.47
CA SER A 248 13.21 -9.32 10.66
C SER A 248 13.34 -7.85 11.01
N TYR A 249 12.87 -6.96 10.13
CA TYR A 249 12.82 -5.52 10.42
C TYR A 249 12.08 -5.23 11.73
N PHE A 250 10.95 -5.91 11.97
CA PHE A 250 10.20 -5.78 13.21
C PHE A 250 11.03 -6.11 14.45
N ALA A 251 11.81 -7.19 14.40
CA ALA A 251 12.65 -7.61 15.51
C ALA A 251 13.89 -6.72 15.71
N GLU A 252 14.56 -6.32 14.61
CA GLU A 252 15.86 -5.62 14.67
C GLU A 252 15.73 -4.10 14.77
N PHE A 253 14.74 -3.51 14.10
CA PHE A 253 14.66 -2.06 13.91
C PHE A 253 13.40 -1.43 14.49
N GLU A 254 12.38 -2.19 14.87
CA GLU A 254 11.10 -1.60 15.31
C GLU A 254 10.86 -1.88 16.80
N LEU A 255 10.72 -3.15 17.18
CA LEU A 255 10.43 -3.58 18.54
C LEU A 255 11.42 -3.02 19.59
N PRO A 256 12.74 -2.95 19.34
CA PRO A 256 13.68 -2.37 20.31
C PRO A 256 13.52 -0.86 20.49
N TYR A 257 12.95 -0.16 19.51
CA TYR A 257 12.94 1.31 19.41
C TYR A 257 11.62 1.95 19.82
N PHE A 258 10.61 1.16 20.20
CA PHE A 258 9.42 1.70 20.85
C PHE A 258 9.77 2.42 22.15
N LYS A 259 9.27 3.65 22.30
CA LYS A 259 9.37 4.41 23.55
C LYS A 259 8.60 3.69 24.65
N ARG A 260 9.26 3.40 25.77
CA ARG A 260 8.68 2.63 26.89
C ARG A 260 8.28 3.49 28.08
N ASN A 261 8.70 4.75 28.11
CA ASN A 261 8.47 5.69 29.21
C ASN A 261 8.01 7.07 28.69
N GLY A 262 7.53 7.90 29.61
CA GLY A 262 6.99 9.22 29.30
C GLY A 262 5.55 9.19 28.76
N SER A 263 5.05 10.38 28.40
CA SER A 263 3.68 10.58 27.87
C SER A 263 3.48 10.06 26.45
N PHE A 264 4.57 9.88 25.69
CA PHE A 264 4.57 9.39 24.32
C PHE A 264 5.19 7.98 24.24
N ARG A 265 4.72 7.06 25.09
CA ARG A 265 5.15 5.66 25.11
C ARG A 265 4.17 4.75 24.39
N VAL A 266 4.66 3.62 23.89
CA VAL A 266 3.83 2.47 23.51
C VAL A 266 3.31 1.83 24.79
N THR A 267 2.02 1.49 24.81
CA THR A 267 1.34 0.89 25.96
C THR A 267 1.07 -0.59 25.74
N LYS A 268 0.68 -0.95 24.50
CA LYS A 268 0.22 -2.29 24.16
C LYS A 268 0.58 -2.66 22.73
N ILE A 269 0.99 -3.91 22.54
CA ILE A 269 1.23 -4.52 21.24
C ILE A 269 0.16 -5.59 21.00
N ASN A 270 -0.61 -5.42 19.93
CA ASN A 270 -1.59 -6.40 19.46
C ASN A 270 -1.00 -7.19 18.27
N ALA A 271 -0.62 -8.44 18.48
CA ALA A 271 -0.22 -9.36 17.41
C ALA A 271 -1.46 -9.96 16.75
N LEU A 272 -1.62 -9.70 15.46
CA LEU A 272 -2.71 -10.21 14.62
C LEU A 272 -2.12 -11.29 13.71
N VAL A 273 -2.32 -12.56 14.07
CA VAL A 273 -1.72 -13.71 13.38
C VAL A 273 -2.72 -14.21 12.35
N LEU A 274 -2.36 -14.12 11.07
CA LEU A 274 -3.24 -14.49 9.97
C LEU A 274 -2.86 -15.83 9.38
N HIS A 275 -3.85 -16.71 9.28
CA HIS A 275 -3.77 -17.97 8.56
C HIS A 275 -4.44 -17.82 7.20
N THR A 276 -3.65 -17.99 6.15
CA THR A 276 -4.16 -17.89 4.78
C THR A 276 -5.15 -19.02 4.51
N PRO A 277 -6.37 -18.74 4.03
CA PRO A 277 -7.35 -19.78 3.69
C PRO A 277 -6.77 -20.81 2.73
N ASP A 278 -7.17 -22.08 2.89
CA ASP A 278 -6.65 -23.25 2.17
C ASP A 278 -5.14 -23.54 2.32
N LEU A 279 -4.37 -22.72 3.04
CA LEU A 279 -2.97 -23.03 3.38
C LEU A 279 -2.85 -23.72 4.74
N PRO A 280 -1.83 -24.58 4.94
CA PRO A 280 -1.55 -25.13 6.24
C PRO A 280 -1.28 -24.04 7.29
N VAL A 281 -1.78 -24.27 8.50
CA VAL A 281 -1.41 -23.49 9.68
C VAL A 281 -0.02 -23.88 10.13
N ALA A 282 0.92 -22.94 10.11
CA ALA A 282 2.29 -23.15 10.54
C ALA A 282 2.44 -22.93 12.06
N GLU A 283 1.78 -21.91 12.59
CA GLU A 283 1.94 -21.46 13.99
C GLU A 283 0.82 -20.52 14.42
N LYS A 284 0.23 -20.81 15.59
CA LYS A 284 -0.83 -20.00 16.22
C LYS A 284 -0.33 -19.20 17.42
N CYS A 285 -1.14 -18.25 17.89
CA CYS A 285 -0.90 -17.55 19.15
C CYS A 285 -0.58 -18.50 20.31
N GLY A 286 0.50 -18.21 21.04
CA GLY A 286 0.97 -19.04 22.16
C GLY A 286 1.83 -20.24 21.74
N GLU A 287 2.22 -20.35 20.48
CA GLU A 287 3.10 -21.42 19.99
C GLU A 287 4.50 -20.90 19.61
N LYS A 288 5.50 -21.80 19.63
CA LYS A 288 6.83 -21.65 19.00
C LYS A 288 7.47 -20.25 19.13
N SER A 289 7.59 -19.52 18.02
CA SER A 289 8.22 -18.20 17.93
C SER A 289 7.37 -17.08 18.53
N LEU A 290 6.04 -17.25 18.56
CA LEU A 290 5.12 -16.30 19.17
C LEU A 290 5.19 -16.32 20.71
N VAL A 291 5.53 -17.46 21.33
CA VAL A 291 5.89 -17.51 22.77
C VAL A 291 7.14 -16.68 23.03
N PHE A 292 8.14 -16.77 22.14
CA PHE A 292 9.37 -15.98 22.28
C PHE A 292 9.10 -14.48 22.08
N LEU A 293 8.27 -14.12 21.09
CA LEU A 293 7.82 -12.74 20.89
C LEU A 293 7.11 -12.18 22.14
N GLU A 294 6.15 -12.93 22.68
CA GLU A 294 5.43 -12.54 23.90
C GLU A 294 6.41 -12.29 25.05
N LYS A 295 7.38 -13.18 25.25
CA LYS A 295 8.41 -13.02 26.26
C LYS A 295 9.19 -11.72 26.07
N LEU A 296 9.67 -11.44 24.86
CA LEU A 296 10.42 -10.20 24.56
C LEU A 296 9.61 -8.94 24.86
N ILE A 297 8.32 -8.94 24.52
CA ILE A 297 7.42 -7.80 24.74
C ILE A 297 7.16 -7.60 26.25
N ARG A 298 6.90 -8.69 26.98
CA ARG A 298 6.66 -8.64 28.42
C ARG A 298 7.90 -8.26 29.21
N ASP A 299 9.08 -8.77 28.82
CA ASP A 299 10.37 -8.37 29.40
C ASP A 299 10.65 -6.87 29.17
N ALA A 300 10.12 -6.31 28.07
CA ALA A 300 10.14 -4.88 27.79
C ALA A 300 9.08 -4.06 28.53
N GLN A 301 8.31 -4.68 29.45
CA GLN A 301 7.23 -4.07 30.24
C GLN A 301 6.09 -3.48 29.38
N LEU A 302 5.84 -4.08 28.22
CA LEU A 302 4.74 -3.71 27.34
C LEU A 302 3.60 -4.72 27.50
N GLU A 303 2.36 -4.25 27.40
CA GLU A 303 1.22 -5.15 27.33
C GLU A 303 1.21 -5.90 26.00
N TYR A 304 0.88 -7.19 26.04
CA TYR A 304 0.82 -8.05 24.87
C TYR A 304 -0.55 -8.69 24.76
N ASN A 305 -1.11 -8.63 23.55
CA ASN A 305 -2.31 -9.34 23.15
C ASN A 305 -2.02 -10.06 21.83
N CYS A 306 -2.49 -11.29 21.66
CA CYS A 306 -2.34 -12.07 20.44
C CYS A 306 -3.71 -12.61 20.03
N VAL A 307 -4.07 -12.40 18.77
CA VAL A 307 -5.33 -12.87 18.19
C VAL A 307 -5.03 -13.59 16.89
N ASP A 308 -5.44 -14.86 16.82
CA ASP A 308 -5.48 -15.61 15.57
C ASP A 308 -6.71 -15.17 14.77
N ASP A 309 -6.53 -14.89 13.49
CA ASP A 309 -7.61 -14.75 12.51
C ASP A 309 -8.74 -13.79 12.94
N PRO A 310 -8.44 -12.52 13.31
CA PRO A 310 -9.47 -11.56 13.66
C PRO A 310 -10.45 -11.36 12.49
N ASP A 311 -11.74 -11.26 12.83
CA ASP A 311 -12.86 -11.31 11.89
C ASP A 311 -12.69 -10.34 10.71
N GLU A 312 -12.23 -9.11 10.96
CA GLU A 312 -12.05 -8.08 9.94
C GLU A 312 -10.98 -8.46 8.91
N LEU A 313 -9.87 -9.05 9.34
CA LEU A 313 -8.78 -9.45 8.46
C LEU A 313 -9.09 -10.76 7.72
N ILE A 314 -9.79 -11.69 8.36
CA ILE A 314 -10.28 -12.90 7.67
C ILE A 314 -11.27 -12.52 6.58
N MET A 315 -12.19 -11.59 6.86
CA MET A 315 -13.14 -11.11 5.84
C MET A 315 -12.40 -10.50 4.63
N LEU A 316 -11.31 -9.76 4.85
CA LEU A 316 -10.48 -9.24 3.77
C LEU A 316 -9.77 -10.36 2.99
N MET A 317 -9.17 -11.35 3.66
CA MET A 317 -8.54 -12.50 2.99
C MET A 317 -9.54 -13.35 2.19
N CYS A 318 -10.77 -13.45 2.67
CA CYS A 318 -11.84 -14.19 2.00
C CYS A 318 -12.37 -13.52 0.73
N ALA A 319 -12.04 -12.25 0.48
CA ALA A 319 -12.35 -11.59 -0.79
C ALA A 319 -11.63 -12.28 -1.97
N ASP A 320 -10.38 -12.72 -1.73
CA ASP A 320 -9.57 -13.41 -2.75
C ASP A 320 -9.78 -14.93 -2.73
N SER A 321 -10.19 -15.51 -1.59
CA SER A 321 -10.37 -16.95 -1.38
C SER A 321 -11.80 -17.36 -1.05
N TRP A 322 -12.79 -16.85 -1.80
CA TRP A 322 -14.24 -17.06 -1.56
C TRP A 322 -14.68 -18.54 -1.49
N GLY A 323 -13.94 -19.44 -2.14
CA GLY A 323 -14.19 -20.88 -2.18
C GLY A 323 -13.73 -21.63 -0.93
N ALA A 324 -12.78 -21.06 -0.18
CA ALA A 324 -12.13 -21.70 0.95
C ALA A 324 -13.13 -22.05 2.07
N ARG A 325 -12.84 -23.12 2.82
CA ARG A 325 -13.72 -23.61 3.88
C ARG A 325 -13.85 -22.59 5.02
N GLU A 326 -12.74 -21.96 5.38
CA GLU A 326 -12.62 -20.94 6.41
C GLU A 326 -13.49 -19.71 6.07
N CYS A 327 -13.69 -19.45 4.76
CA CYS A 327 -14.47 -18.33 4.24
C CYS A 327 -15.98 -18.60 4.12
N GLN A 328 -16.44 -19.80 4.49
CA GLN A 328 -17.87 -20.14 4.43
C GLN A 328 -18.71 -19.42 5.48
N VAL A 329 -18.12 -18.90 6.56
CA VAL A 329 -18.82 -18.08 7.56
C VAL A 329 -19.31 -16.76 6.94
N ALA A 330 -18.49 -16.12 6.09
CA ALA A 330 -18.91 -14.94 5.33
C ALA A 330 -20.10 -15.26 4.41
N ARG A 331 -20.10 -16.45 3.80
CA ARG A 331 -21.20 -16.94 2.95
C ARG A 331 -22.51 -17.09 3.72
N ASN A 332 -22.47 -17.64 4.94
CA ASN A 332 -23.66 -17.86 5.78
C ASN A 332 -24.22 -16.57 6.37
N THR A 333 -23.37 -15.62 6.75
CA THR A 333 -23.80 -14.29 7.23
C THR A 333 -24.43 -13.48 6.09
N LEU A 334 -23.84 -13.49 4.89
CA LEU A 334 -24.44 -12.87 3.71
C LEU A 334 -25.74 -13.57 3.26
N ARG A 335 -25.82 -14.91 3.33
CA ARG A 335 -27.05 -15.67 3.07
C ARG A 335 -28.18 -15.30 4.04
N LYS A 336 -27.89 -15.21 5.35
CA LYS A 336 -28.89 -14.79 6.34
C LYS A 336 -29.42 -13.37 6.07
N LEU A 337 -28.56 -12.45 5.63
CA LEU A 337 -28.99 -11.10 5.21
C LEU A 337 -29.86 -11.13 3.94
N TRP A 338 -29.62 -12.07 3.03
CA TRP A 338 -30.48 -12.34 1.87
C TRP A 338 -31.84 -12.93 2.28
N ASP A 339 -31.86 -13.91 3.18
CA ASP A 339 -33.08 -14.57 3.65
C ASP A 339 -33.98 -13.60 4.44
N ILE A 340 -33.39 -12.67 5.21
CA ILE A 340 -34.13 -11.61 5.92
C ILE A 340 -34.81 -10.63 4.92
N LYS A 341 -34.25 -10.43 3.71
CA LYS A 341 -34.88 -9.59 2.68
C LYS A 341 -36.01 -10.28 1.92
N LEU A 342 -36.01 -11.61 1.85
CA LEU A 342 -37.06 -12.39 1.16
C LEU A 342 -38.33 -12.57 2.02
N TYR A 343 -38.23 -12.47 3.35
CA TYR A 343 -39.38 -12.60 4.24
C TYR A 343 -40.08 -11.26 4.58
N GLY A 344 -39.58 -10.13 4.10
CA GLY A 344 -39.97 -8.80 4.60
C GLY A 344 -40.55 -7.80 3.59
N THR A 345 -40.72 -8.13 2.31
CA THR A 345 -41.30 -7.18 1.34
C THR A 345 -42.36 -7.83 0.46
N SER A 346 -43.49 -7.15 0.35
CA SER A 346 -44.63 -7.52 -0.48
C SER A 346 -44.24 -7.71 -1.95
N ASN A 347 -44.89 -8.68 -2.60
CA ASN A 347 -44.65 -9.23 -3.94
C ASN A 347 -44.50 -8.24 -5.13
N ALA A 348 -44.60 -6.92 -4.94
CA ALA A 348 -44.48 -5.93 -6.02
C ALA A 348 -43.03 -5.45 -6.27
N ILE A 349 -42.14 -5.52 -5.27
CA ILE A 349 -40.75 -5.01 -5.39
C ILE A 349 -39.79 -6.12 -5.91
N VAL A 350 -40.16 -7.39 -5.75
CA VAL A 350 -39.33 -8.53 -6.16
C VAL A 350 -39.18 -8.57 -7.69
N HIS A 351 -40.21 -8.25 -8.47
CA HIS A 351 -40.13 -8.27 -9.94
C HIS A 351 -39.20 -7.19 -10.53
N SER A 352 -39.10 -6.02 -9.89
CA SER A 352 -38.21 -4.93 -10.35
C SER A 352 -36.76 -5.12 -9.91
N LEU A 353 -36.52 -5.68 -8.72
CA LEU A 353 -35.16 -5.99 -8.25
C LEU A 353 -34.55 -7.23 -8.93
N SER A 354 -35.35 -8.26 -9.22
CA SER A 354 -34.88 -9.43 -9.99
C SER A 354 -34.44 -9.06 -11.41
N PHE A 355 -35.09 -8.08 -12.04
CA PHE A 355 -34.69 -7.57 -13.35
C PHE A 355 -33.35 -6.82 -13.32
N VAL A 356 -33.11 -6.00 -12.29
CA VAL A 356 -31.85 -5.24 -12.15
C VAL A 356 -30.67 -6.18 -11.84
N VAL A 357 -30.87 -7.21 -11.03
CA VAL A 357 -29.82 -8.18 -10.71
C VAL A 357 -29.51 -9.11 -11.89
N LEU A 358 -30.52 -9.55 -12.64
CA LEU A 358 -30.30 -10.29 -13.89
C LEU A 358 -29.59 -9.45 -14.96
N PHE A 359 -29.87 -8.15 -15.02
CA PHE A 359 -29.16 -7.21 -15.89
C PHE A 359 -27.70 -7.04 -15.48
N CYS A 360 -27.41 -6.90 -14.18
CA CYS A 360 -26.04 -6.83 -13.67
C CYS A 360 -25.25 -8.14 -13.89
N ILE A 361 -25.88 -9.31 -13.71
CA ILE A 361 -25.23 -10.61 -13.96
C ILE A 361 -24.99 -10.83 -15.47
N GLY A 362 -25.91 -10.39 -16.34
CA GLY A 362 -25.75 -10.46 -17.79
C GLY A 362 -24.60 -9.59 -18.30
N VAL A 363 -24.47 -8.37 -17.78
CA VAL A 363 -23.37 -7.44 -18.09
C VAL A 363 -22.03 -7.96 -17.53
N PHE A 364 -22.02 -8.54 -16.33
CA PHE A 364 -20.79 -9.13 -15.75
C PHE A 364 -20.30 -10.35 -16.54
N ARG A 365 -21.21 -11.16 -17.10
CA ARG A 365 -20.84 -12.29 -17.97
C ARG A 365 -20.25 -11.86 -19.31
N GLN A 366 -20.63 -10.69 -19.85
CA GLN A 366 -20.06 -10.14 -21.08
C GLN A 366 -18.70 -9.45 -20.89
N ILE A 367 -18.35 -9.08 -19.65
CA ILE A 367 -17.06 -8.45 -19.32
C ILE A 367 -15.98 -9.51 -18.98
N VAL A 368 -16.40 -10.73 -18.63
CA VAL A 368 -15.52 -11.83 -18.18
C VAL A 368 -15.28 -12.90 -19.26
N GLN A 369 -15.93 -12.79 -20.43
CA GLN A 369 -15.55 -13.51 -21.66
C GLN A 369 -14.77 -12.58 -22.57
#